data_AF-A0A7G2RRF9-F1
#
_entry.id   AF-A0A7G2RRF9-F1
#
_cell.length_a   1.000
_cell.length_b   1.000
_cell.length_c   1.000
_cell.angle_alpha   90.00
_cell.angle_beta   90.00
_cell.angle_gamma   90.00
#
_symmetry.space_group_name_H-M   'P 1'
#
loop_
_entity.id
_entity.type
_entity.pdbx_description
1 polymer ?
#
loop_
_entity_poly.entity_id
_entity_poly.type
_entity_poly.pdbx_seq_one_letter_code
_entity_poly.pdbx_strand_id
1 'polypeptide(L)'
;MEVILMQFFSALVGALVVYIFGVRKSSIDVRNAFFQKQLSEFYSPIAGYRKRIQSKSEIREKVSSVAQEAWKEAVAKRNPAWETKDEREKEFEPYGKIIEYDNAQLREELIPLYREILRIFTEKYWLADEDTREYYESFSEFIEIWERYLSEALPSNVLIKLHHSEEELHGFYEHVERKLSHLQHAIVSPSFWKVWL
;
A
#
# COMPACT_ATOMS: atom_id res chain seq x y z
N MET A 1 8.90 -36.88 58.89
CA MET A 1 8.62 -35.47 58.54
C MET A 1 9.32 -35.03 57.25
N GLU A 2 10.55 -35.46 56.98
CA GLU A 2 11.31 -35.05 55.78
C GLU A 2 10.66 -35.40 54.43
N VAL A 3 10.06 -36.59 54.30
CA VAL A 3 9.42 -37.05 53.05
C VAL A 3 8.23 -36.16 52.66
N ILE A 4 7.43 -35.75 53.65
CA ILE A 4 6.27 -34.88 53.44
C ILE A 4 6.74 -33.48 53.01
N LEU A 5 7.80 -32.97 53.64
CA LEU A 5 8.40 -31.68 53.27
C LEU A 5 8.90 -31.69 51.81
N MET A 6 9.59 -32.76 51.39
CA MET A 6 10.05 -32.90 50.00
C MET A 6 8.91 -32.95 48.97
N GLN A 7 7.78 -33.60 49.30
CA GLN A 7 6.60 -33.63 48.43
C GLN A 7 5.93 -32.25 48.29
N PHE A 8 5.90 -31.46 49.37
CA PHE A 8 5.42 -30.08 49.30
C PHE A 8 6.36 -29.19 48.48
N PHE A 9 7.68 -29.35 48.64
CA PHE A 9 8.66 -28.61 47.83
C PHE A 9 8.55 -28.97 46.35
N SER A 10 8.39 -30.24 45.99
CA SER A 10 8.25 -30.64 44.59
C SER A 10 6.95 -30.11 43.97
N ALA A 11 5.85 -30.14 44.71
CA ALA A 11 4.58 -29.55 44.28
C ALA A 11 4.68 -28.02 44.09
N LEU A 12 5.36 -27.33 45.00
CA LEU A 12 5.57 -25.87 44.94
C LEU A 12 6.45 -25.49 43.73
N VAL A 13 7.54 -26.24 43.50
CA VAL A 13 8.41 -26.03 42.33
C VAL A 13 7.65 -26.31 41.03
N GLY A 14 6.85 -27.39 40.99
CA GLY A 14 6.01 -27.71 39.83
C GLY A 14 5.01 -26.59 39.52
N ALA A 15 4.32 -26.07 40.53
CA ALA A 15 3.38 -24.95 40.38
C ALA A 15 4.08 -23.66 39.90
N LEU A 16 5.27 -23.35 40.45
CA LEU A 16 6.06 -22.20 40.05
C LEU A 16 6.50 -22.29 38.57
N VAL A 17 6.98 -23.46 38.15
CA VAL A 17 7.37 -23.71 36.76
C VAL A 17 6.17 -23.52 35.83
N VAL A 18 5.03 -24.15 36.12
CA VAL A 18 3.82 -23.99 35.31
C VAL A 18 3.37 -22.53 35.23
N TYR A 19 3.41 -21.80 36.35
CA TYR A 19 3.05 -20.38 36.38
C TYR A 19 3.97 -19.54 35.47
N ILE A 20 5.29 -19.69 35.61
CA ILE A 20 6.27 -18.94 34.79
C ILE A 20 6.10 -19.25 33.30
N PHE A 21 5.93 -20.53 32.95
CA PHE A 21 5.70 -20.95 31.56
C PHE A 21 4.35 -20.44 31.04
N GLY A 22 3.30 -20.47 31.86
CA GLY A 22 1.97 -19.97 31.51
C GLY A 22 1.97 -18.47 31.22
N VAL A 23 2.58 -17.67 32.10
CA VAL A 23 2.70 -16.22 31.90
C VAL A 23 3.50 -15.91 30.64
N ARG A 24 4.64 -16.56 30.43
CA ARG A 24 5.46 -16.37 29.22
C ARG A 24 4.70 -16.73 27.94
N LYS A 25 4.03 -17.89 27.93
CA LYS A 25 3.23 -18.33 26.79
C LYS A 25 2.11 -17.32 26.50
N SER A 26 1.39 -16.87 27.52
CA SER A 26 0.33 -15.87 27.35
C SER A 26 0.86 -14.56 26.75
N SER A 27 2.02 -14.06 27.19
CA SER A 27 2.61 -12.85 26.59
C SER A 27 2.99 -13.04 25.12
N ILE A 28 3.52 -14.22 24.76
CA ILE A 28 3.85 -14.60 23.38
C ILE A 28 2.58 -14.66 22.53
N ASP A 29 1.51 -15.27 23.03
CA ASP A 29 0.23 -15.40 22.33
C ASP A 29 -0.41 -14.03 22.07
N VAL A 30 -0.39 -13.12 23.05
CA VAL A 30 -0.88 -11.74 22.89
C VAL A 30 -0.08 -10.99 21.82
N ARG A 31 1.25 -11.10 21.84
CA ARG A 31 2.11 -10.48 20.82
C ARG A 31 1.84 -11.05 19.43
N ASN A 32 1.71 -12.36 19.30
CA ASN A 32 1.40 -13.01 18.02
C ASN A 32 0.04 -12.60 17.49
N ALA A 33 -0.96 -12.51 18.36
CA ALA A 33 -2.27 -12.01 17.98
C ALA A 33 -2.18 -10.56 17.47
N PHE A 34 -1.34 -9.71 18.09
CA PHE A 34 -1.11 -8.36 17.60
C PHE A 34 -0.44 -8.35 16.21
N PHE A 35 0.63 -9.12 16.01
CA PHE A 35 1.29 -9.23 14.71
C PHE A 35 0.38 -9.80 13.62
N GLN A 36 -0.46 -10.76 13.96
CA GLN A 36 -1.46 -11.28 13.05
C GLN A 36 -2.48 -10.21 12.64
N LYS A 37 -2.89 -9.34 13.57
CA LYS A 37 -3.75 -8.20 13.25
C LYS A 37 -3.04 -7.16 12.38
N GLN A 38 -1.79 -6.78 12.70
CA GLN A 38 -1.00 -5.89 11.84
C GLN A 38 -0.88 -6.46 10.43
N LEU A 39 -0.61 -7.76 10.31
CA LEU A 39 -0.48 -8.42 9.03
C LEU A 39 -1.81 -8.42 8.26
N SER A 40 -2.88 -8.91 8.87
CA SER A 40 -4.14 -9.21 8.17
C SER A 40 -5.06 -8.00 8.01
N GLU A 41 -5.06 -7.07 8.96
CA GLU A 41 -5.97 -5.92 8.97
C GLU A 41 -5.31 -4.63 8.45
N PHE A 42 -3.98 -4.55 8.42
CA PHE A 42 -3.26 -3.32 8.04
C PHE A 42 -2.36 -3.50 6.82
N TYR A 43 -1.23 -4.21 6.96
CA TYR A 43 -0.21 -4.25 5.91
C TYR A 43 -0.65 -5.05 4.68
N SER A 44 -1.32 -6.21 4.85
CA SER A 44 -1.75 -7.02 3.70
C SER A 44 -2.81 -6.32 2.84
N PRO A 45 -3.88 -5.72 3.41
CA PRO A 45 -4.84 -4.95 2.63
C PRO A 45 -4.21 -3.76 1.88
N ILE A 46 -3.35 -2.99 2.55
CA ILE A 46 -2.65 -1.85 1.93
C ILE A 46 -1.77 -2.31 0.76
N ALA A 47 -0.97 -3.36 0.97
CA ALA A 47 -0.14 -3.94 -0.08
C ALA A 47 -0.98 -4.46 -1.26
N GLY A 48 -2.12 -5.11 -0.98
CA GLY A 48 -3.05 -5.58 -2.00
C GLY A 48 -3.61 -4.45 -2.87
N TYR A 49 -4.06 -3.35 -2.25
CA TYR A 49 -4.50 -2.17 -2.97
C TYR A 49 -3.38 -1.53 -3.78
N ARG A 50 -2.17 -1.43 -3.21
CA ARG A 50 -1.00 -0.91 -3.91
C ARG A 50 -0.66 -1.75 -5.14
N LYS A 51 -0.65 -3.08 -5.05
CA LYS A 51 -0.41 -3.97 -6.21
C LYS A 51 -1.46 -3.76 -7.30
N ARG A 52 -2.72 -3.57 -6.93
CA ARG A 52 -3.79 -3.29 -7.89
C ARG A 52 -3.55 -1.95 -8.61
N ILE A 53 -3.24 -0.90 -7.86
CA ILE A 53 -2.88 0.42 -8.42
C ILE A 53 -1.69 0.28 -9.37
N GLN A 54 -0.60 -0.35 -8.92
CA GLN A 54 0.62 -0.57 -9.70
C GLN A 54 0.32 -1.26 -11.03
N SER A 55 -0.40 -2.39 -10.99
CA SER A 55 -0.71 -3.17 -12.20
C SER A 55 -1.50 -2.36 -13.25
N LYS A 56 -2.39 -1.48 -12.80
CA LYS A 56 -3.19 -0.62 -13.69
C LYS A 56 -2.35 0.52 -14.25
N SER A 57 -1.55 1.17 -13.41
CA SER A 57 -0.64 2.24 -13.83
C SER A 57 0.39 1.75 -14.85
N GLU A 58 0.97 0.56 -14.66
CA GLU A 58 1.91 -0.05 -15.61
C GLU A 58 1.27 -0.33 -16.98
N ILE A 59 0.02 -0.82 -17.00
CA ILE A 59 -0.73 -1.00 -18.25
C ILE A 59 -1.00 0.35 -18.91
N ARG A 60 -1.43 1.36 -18.14
CA ARG A 60 -1.69 2.71 -18.63
C ARG A 60 -0.46 3.32 -19.30
N GLU A 61 0.69 3.25 -18.64
CA GLU A 61 1.95 3.76 -19.17
C GLU A 61 2.37 3.02 -20.45
N LYS A 62 2.23 1.69 -20.48
CA LYS A 62 2.53 0.89 -21.68
C LYS A 62 1.62 1.24 -22.85
N VAL A 63 0.32 1.40 -22.62
CA VAL A 63 -0.63 1.78 -23.68
C VAL A 63 -0.37 3.21 -24.14
N SER A 64 -0.19 4.15 -23.21
CA SER A 64 0.06 5.56 -23.52
C SER A 64 1.36 5.77 -24.30
N SER A 65 2.44 5.05 -23.95
CA SER A 65 3.73 5.14 -24.66
C SER A 65 3.61 4.64 -26.10
N VAL A 66 3.04 3.45 -26.31
CA VAL A 66 2.81 2.88 -27.65
C VAL A 66 1.87 3.77 -28.48
N ALA A 67 0.81 4.31 -27.86
CA ALA A 67 -0.11 5.24 -28.52
C ALA A 67 0.58 6.53 -28.95
N GLN A 68 1.44 7.09 -28.08
CA GLN A 68 2.20 8.30 -28.40
C GLN A 68 3.19 8.07 -29.55
N GLU A 69 3.87 6.92 -29.58
CA GLU A 69 4.77 6.54 -30.68
C GLU A 69 4.00 6.36 -31.99
N ALA A 70 2.90 5.61 -31.97
CA ALA A 70 2.05 5.41 -33.15
C ALA A 70 1.51 6.74 -33.69
N TRP A 71 1.11 7.66 -32.81
CA TRP A 71 0.70 9.01 -33.21
C TRP A 71 1.86 9.77 -33.87
N LYS A 72 3.05 9.78 -33.26
CA LYS A 72 4.25 10.43 -33.84
C LYS A 72 4.59 9.86 -35.22
N GLU A 73 4.49 8.55 -35.41
CA GLU A 73 4.70 7.92 -36.73
C GLU A 73 3.64 8.31 -37.74
N ALA A 74 2.37 8.35 -37.34
CA ALA A 74 1.27 8.77 -38.22
C ALA A 74 1.44 10.23 -38.68
N VAL A 75 1.92 11.10 -37.78
CA VAL A 75 2.32 12.48 -38.09
C VAL A 75 3.50 12.49 -39.07
N ALA A 76 4.55 11.70 -38.81
CA ALA A 76 5.79 11.71 -39.57
C ALA A 76 5.71 11.08 -40.97
N LYS A 77 4.85 10.08 -41.16
CA LYS A 77 4.64 9.39 -42.45
C LYS A 77 3.86 10.21 -43.47
N ARG A 78 3.42 11.43 -43.13
CA ARG A 78 2.56 12.25 -44.00
C ARG A 78 3.26 13.47 -44.61
N ASN A 79 2.90 13.72 -45.87
CA ASN A 79 3.14 14.95 -46.63
C ASN A 79 2.24 16.08 -46.09
N PRO A 80 2.52 17.39 -46.31
CA PRO A 80 2.01 18.53 -45.53
C PRO A 80 0.49 18.83 -45.61
N ALA A 81 -0.32 17.92 -46.17
CA ALA A 81 -1.75 18.06 -46.37
C ALA A 81 -2.62 17.79 -45.11
N TRP A 82 -2.16 18.23 -43.94
CA TRP A 82 -3.07 18.57 -42.84
C TRP A 82 -3.41 20.06 -42.98
N GLU A 83 -4.08 20.39 -44.07
CA GLU A 83 -4.40 21.78 -44.42
C GLU A 83 -5.41 22.38 -43.45
N THR A 84 -6.18 21.53 -42.75
CA THR A 84 -7.23 21.95 -41.82
C THR A 84 -7.10 21.33 -40.42
N LYS A 85 -7.61 22.04 -39.41
CA LYS A 85 -7.66 21.58 -38.02
C LYS A 85 -8.53 20.33 -37.86
N ASP A 86 -9.62 20.25 -38.62
CA ASP A 86 -10.64 19.20 -38.51
C ASP A 86 -10.13 17.82 -38.94
N GLU A 87 -9.27 17.77 -39.96
CA GLU A 87 -8.64 16.52 -40.38
C GLU A 87 -7.66 15.98 -39.33
N ARG A 88 -6.91 16.86 -38.67
CA ARG A 88 -6.03 16.48 -37.55
C ARG A 88 -6.83 15.95 -36.37
N GLU A 89 -7.94 16.60 -36.01
CA GLU A 89 -8.80 16.16 -34.92
C GLU A 89 -9.42 14.80 -35.21
N LYS A 90 -9.89 14.55 -36.45
CA LYS A 90 -10.42 13.23 -36.84
C LYS A 90 -9.38 12.11 -36.75
N GLU A 91 -8.16 12.36 -37.19
CA GLU A 91 -7.07 11.38 -37.12
C GLU A 91 -6.58 11.17 -35.67
N PHE A 92 -6.67 12.20 -34.82
CA PHE A 92 -6.33 12.09 -33.41
C PHE A 92 -7.43 11.44 -32.56
N GLU A 93 -8.68 11.42 -33.02
CA GLU A 93 -9.85 10.92 -32.26
C GLU A 93 -9.64 9.55 -31.59
N PRO A 94 -9.04 8.54 -32.25
CA PRO A 94 -8.76 7.25 -31.59
C PRO A 94 -7.77 7.34 -30.44
N TYR A 95 -6.78 8.25 -30.52
CA TYR A 95 -5.81 8.50 -29.46
C TYR A 95 -6.41 9.34 -28.32
N GLY A 96 -7.30 10.28 -28.65
CA GLY A 96 -8.08 11.03 -27.67
C GLY A 96 -8.90 10.11 -26.77
N LYS A 97 -9.53 9.07 -27.33
CA LYS A 97 -10.27 8.05 -26.56
C LYS A 97 -9.41 7.29 -25.54
N ILE A 98 -8.11 7.10 -25.81
CA ILE A 98 -7.19 6.49 -24.85
C ILE A 98 -7.01 7.42 -23.65
N ILE A 99 -6.81 8.72 -23.89
CA ILE A 99 -6.69 9.74 -22.83
C ILE A 99 -7.98 9.83 -22.01
N GLU A 100 -9.14 9.79 -22.67
CA GLU A 100 -10.44 9.79 -21.99
C GLU A 100 -10.62 8.57 -21.08
N TYR A 101 -10.28 7.37 -21.59
CA TYR A 101 -10.31 6.14 -20.82
C TYR A 101 -9.37 6.20 -19.61
N ASP A 102 -8.14 6.70 -19.80
CA ASP A 102 -7.14 6.81 -18.73
C ASP A 102 -7.58 7.79 -17.65
N ASN A 103 -8.17 8.92 -18.04
CA ASN A 103 -8.75 9.90 -17.10
C ASN A 103 -9.94 9.32 -16.32
N ALA A 104 -10.80 8.55 -16.99
CA ALA A 104 -11.90 7.86 -16.34
C ALA A 104 -11.38 6.81 -15.34
N GLN A 105 -10.40 5.99 -15.75
CA GLN A 105 -9.78 4.99 -14.88
C GLN A 105 -9.10 5.64 -13.65
N LEU A 106 -8.42 6.77 -13.82
CA LEU A 106 -7.84 7.51 -12.69
C LEU A 106 -8.92 7.90 -11.68
N ARG A 107 -9.98 8.56 -12.15
CA ARG A 107 -11.06 9.09 -11.32
C ARG A 107 -11.92 8.00 -10.67
N GLU A 108 -12.27 6.98 -11.42
CA GLU A 108 -13.31 6.01 -11.05
C GLU A 108 -12.73 4.73 -10.45
N GLU A 109 -11.45 4.44 -10.69
CA GLU A 109 -10.81 3.24 -10.18
C GLU A 109 -9.60 3.53 -9.30
N LEU A 110 -8.61 4.31 -9.75
CA LEU A 110 -7.35 4.46 -9.03
C LEU A 110 -7.51 5.30 -7.75
N ILE A 111 -8.06 6.50 -7.83
CA ILE A 111 -8.27 7.37 -6.65
C ILE A 111 -9.12 6.68 -5.57
N PRO A 112 -10.21 5.98 -5.89
CA PRO A 112 -10.92 5.17 -4.89
C PRO A 112 -10.05 4.13 -4.17
N LEU A 113 -9.07 3.50 -4.83
CA LEU A 113 -8.15 2.57 -4.16
C LEU A 113 -7.21 3.29 -3.19
N TYR A 114 -6.74 4.49 -3.54
CA TYR A 114 -5.97 5.32 -2.60
C TYR A 114 -6.80 5.71 -1.38
N ARG A 115 -8.07 6.09 -1.57
CA ARG A 115 -9.00 6.37 -0.47
C ARG A 115 -9.15 5.16 0.45
N GLU A 116 -9.25 3.96 -0.09
CA GLU A 116 -9.32 2.73 0.71
C GLU A 116 -8.04 2.49 1.53
N ILE A 117 -6.86 2.76 0.96
CA ILE A 117 -5.59 2.70 1.71
C ILE A 117 -5.62 3.72 2.85
N LEU A 118 -6.00 4.97 2.59
CA LEU A 118 -6.06 6.01 3.62
C LEU A 118 -7.06 5.65 4.71
N ARG A 119 -8.23 5.15 4.33
CA ARG A 119 -9.26 4.69 5.26
C ARG A 119 -8.72 3.61 6.20
N ILE A 120 -8.02 2.60 5.67
CA ILE A 120 -7.37 1.58 6.51
C ILE A 120 -6.32 2.23 7.41
N PHE A 121 -5.47 3.08 6.86
CA PHE A 121 -4.41 3.74 7.63
C PHE A 121 -5.00 4.56 8.80
N THR A 122 -6.08 5.31 8.58
CA THR A 122 -6.78 6.08 9.60
C THR A 122 -7.50 5.18 10.62
N GLU A 123 -8.35 4.24 10.19
CA GLU A 123 -9.15 3.39 11.09
C GLU A 123 -8.31 2.43 11.93
N LYS A 124 -7.19 1.98 11.35
CA LYS A 124 -6.28 1.00 11.94
C LYS A 124 -4.94 1.63 12.29
N TYR A 125 -4.90 2.95 12.51
CA TYR A 125 -3.68 3.69 12.86
C TYR A 125 -2.94 3.10 14.07
N TRP A 126 -3.69 2.52 15.02
CA TRP A 126 -3.15 1.84 16.20
C TRP A 126 -2.36 0.55 15.87
N LEU A 127 -2.56 -0.04 14.68
CA LEU A 127 -1.78 -1.16 14.15
C LEU A 127 -0.53 -0.69 13.38
N ALA A 128 -0.41 0.60 13.05
CA ALA A 128 0.78 1.14 12.41
C ALA A 128 1.90 1.27 13.45
N ASP A 129 3.08 0.75 13.11
CA ASP A 129 4.32 1.00 13.85
C ASP A 129 4.73 2.49 13.75
N GLU A 130 5.57 2.96 14.67
CA GLU A 130 6.04 4.36 14.72
C GLU A 130 6.62 4.83 13.39
N ASP A 131 7.53 4.05 12.80
CA ASP A 131 8.13 4.33 11.49
C ASP A 131 7.10 4.36 10.34
N THR A 132 6.00 3.64 10.47
CA THR A 132 4.95 3.60 9.46
C THR A 132 4.11 4.87 9.54
N ARG A 133 3.88 5.39 10.75
CA ARG A 133 3.06 6.58 10.98
C ARG A 133 3.66 7.85 10.37
N GLU A 134 4.98 7.90 10.19
CA GLU A 134 5.67 9.01 9.52
C GLU A 134 5.15 9.26 8.10
N TYR A 135 4.65 8.23 7.42
CA TYR A 135 4.10 8.34 6.06
C TYR A 135 2.63 8.79 6.02
N TYR A 136 1.95 8.94 7.16
CA TYR A 136 0.52 9.24 7.17
C TYR A 136 0.21 10.61 6.58
N GLU A 137 0.99 11.63 6.94
CA GLU A 137 0.78 13.01 6.49
C GLU A 137 0.97 13.12 4.99
N SER A 138 2.10 12.65 4.46
CA SER A 138 2.39 12.69 3.02
C SER A 138 1.38 11.88 2.20
N PHE A 139 0.96 10.72 2.68
CA PHE A 139 -0.07 9.92 1.99
C PHE A 139 -1.44 10.61 1.99
N SER A 140 -1.82 11.24 3.11
CA SER A 140 -3.07 12.00 3.21
C SER A 140 -3.05 13.24 2.32
N GLU A 141 -1.93 13.98 2.30
CA GLU A 141 -1.74 15.15 1.43
C GLU A 141 -1.85 14.75 -0.04
N PHE A 142 -1.22 13.65 -0.43
CA PHE A 142 -1.28 13.16 -1.81
C PHE A 142 -2.72 12.95 -2.29
N ILE A 143 -3.57 12.37 -1.44
CA ILE A 143 -4.97 12.13 -1.76
C ILE A 143 -5.75 13.43 -1.81
N GLU A 144 -5.57 14.31 -0.82
CA GLU A 144 -6.27 15.59 -0.74
C GLU A 144 -6.02 16.46 -1.98
N ILE A 145 -4.79 16.48 -2.50
CA ILE A 145 -4.46 17.20 -3.74
C ILE A 145 -5.26 16.64 -4.92
N TRP A 146 -5.35 15.31 -5.05
CA TRP A 146 -6.17 14.67 -6.08
C TRP A 146 -7.66 14.96 -5.92
N GLU A 147 -8.19 14.95 -4.68
CA GLU A 147 -9.60 15.29 -4.41
C GLU A 147 -9.93 16.71 -4.87
N ARG A 148 -9.06 17.67 -4.55
CA ARG A 148 -9.24 19.07 -4.98
C ARG A 148 -9.16 19.22 -6.49
N TYR A 149 -8.26 18.49 -7.13
CA TYR A 149 -8.15 18.49 -8.58
C TYR A 149 -9.40 17.92 -9.25
N LEU A 150 -9.87 16.76 -8.79
CA LEU A 150 -11.03 16.08 -9.36
C LEU A 150 -12.36 16.78 -9.06
N SER A 151 -12.42 17.59 -8.01
CA SER A 151 -13.58 18.44 -7.69
C SER A 151 -13.54 19.82 -8.37
N GLU A 152 -12.59 20.05 -9.29
CA GLU A 152 -12.38 21.33 -9.98
C GLU A 152 -12.05 22.51 -9.05
N ALA A 153 -11.77 22.23 -7.77
CA ALA A 153 -11.35 23.21 -6.77
C ALA A 153 -9.87 23.60 -6.91
N LEU A 154 -9.07 22.81 -7.63
CA LEU A 154 -7.66 23.06 -7.91
C LEU A 154 -7.40 23.15 -9.43
N PRO A 155 -7.04 24.34 -9.94
CA PRO A 155 -6.66 24.51 -11.34
C PRO A 155 -5.42 23.68 -11.72
N SER A 156 -5.38 23.14 -12.95
CA SER A 156 -4.26 22.29 -13.43
C SER A 156 -2.89 22.98 -13.37
N ASN A 157 -2.83 24.30 -13.59
CA ASN A 157 -1.58 25.07 -13.50
C ASN A 157 -1.05 25.19 -12.06
N VAL A 158 -1.93 25.07 -11.05
CA VAL A 158 -1.52 25.01 -9.64
C VAL A 158 -1.02 23.61 -9.31
N LEU A 159 -1.71 22.57 -9.78
CA LEU A 159 -1.29 21.17 -9.61
C LEU A 159 0.15 20.94 -10.10
N ILE A 160 0.50 21.47 -11.29
CA ILE A 160 1.86 21.38 -11.84
C ILE A 160 2.91 22.02 -10.93
N LYS A 161 2.58 23.15 -10.28
CA LYS A 161 3.49 23.87 -9.38
C LYS A 161 3.65 23.19 -8.01
N LEU A 162 2.69 22.38 -7.60
CA LEU A 162 2.78 21.59 -6.38
C LEU A 162 3.74 20.41 -6.52
N HIS A 163 4.26 20.13 -7.73
CA HIS A 163 5.11 18.96 -8.00
C HIS A 163 4.49 17.63 -7.57
N HIS A 164 3.16 17.59 -7.50
CA HIS A 164 2.38 16.46 -7.00
C HIS A 164 2.65 15.20 -7.83
N SER A 165 3.27 14.19 -7.20
CA SER A 165 3.73 12.98 -7.86
C SER A 165 3.56 11.77 -6.97
N GLU A 166 3.25 10.61 -7.57
CA GLU A 166 3.24 9.33 -6.87
C GLU A 166 4.65 8.92 -6.38
N GLU A 167 5.71 9.51 -6.96
CA GLU A 167 7.09 9.25 -6.56
C GLU A 167 7.35 9.54 -5.07
N GLU A 168 6.66 10.54 -4.50
CA GLU A 168 6.77 10.88 -3.07
C GLU A 168 6.28 9.74 -2.16
N LEU A 169 5.43 8.87 -2.68
CA LEU A 169 4.87 7.72 -1.95
C LEU A 169 5.73 6.46 -2.08
N HIS A 170 6.80 6.47 -2.88
CA HIS A 170 7.65 5.29 -3.06
C HIS A 170 8.23 4.78 -1.73
N GLY A 171 8.70 5.68 -0.87
CA GLY A 171 9.20 5.32 0.45
C GLY A 171 8.15 4.59 1.31
N PHE A 172 6.90 5.04 1.26
CA PHE A 172 5.79 4.38 1.97
C PHE A 172 5.54 2.97 1.42
N TYR A 173 5.54 2.80 0.09
CA TYR A 173 5.27 1.51 -0.53
C TYR A 173 6.34 0.48 -0.22
N GLU A 174 7.62 0.86 -0.34
CA GLU A 174 8.75 0.00 0.02
C GLU A 174 8.68 -0.40 1.49
N HIS A 175 8.31 0.54 2.35
CA HIS A 175 8.15 0.30 3.77
C HIS A 175 7.06 -0.73 4.06
N VAL A 176 5.88 -0.60 3.45
CA VAL A 176 4.76 -1.54 3.60
C VAL A 176 5.16 -2.95 3.17
N GLU A 177 5.79 -3.11 2.01
CA GLU A 177 6.22 -4.42 1.49
C GLU A 177 7.28 -5.08 2.38
N ARG A 178 8.23 -4.28 2.89
CA ARG A 178 9.24 -4.73 3.84
C ARG A 178 8.60 -5.20 5.14
N LYS A 179 7.69 -4.41 5.71
CA LYS A 179 6.97 -4.75 6.95
C LYS A 179 6.11 -5.99 6.78
N LEU A 180 5.40 -6.09 5.66
CA LEU A 180 4.61 -7.25 5.29
C LEU A 180 5.47 -8.53 5.31
N SER A 181 6.61 -8.50 4.62
CA SER A 181 7.56 -9.61 4.55
C SER A 181 8.11 -9.96 5.93
N HIS A 182 8.53 -8.97 6.71
CA HIS A 182 9.04 -9.17 8.07
C HIS A 182 8.01 -9.83 8.99
N LEU A 183 6.75 -9.37 8.97
CA LEU A 183 5.67 -9.93 9.78
C LEU A 183 5.32 -11.37 9.37
N GLN A 184 5.29 -11.65 8.07
CA GLN A 184 5.10 -13.02 7.57
C GLN A 184 6.20 -13.95 8.05
N HIS A 185 7.46 -13.52 7.96
CA HIS A 185 8.59 -14.29 8.48
C HIS A 185 8.53 -14.47 10.00
N ALA A 186 8.14 -13.43 10.75
CA ALA A 186 8.02 -13.49 12.20
C ALA A 186 6.98 -14.50 12.68
N ILE A 187 5.87 -14.65 11.93
CA ILE A 187 4.80 -15.61 12.24
C ILE A 187 5.19 -17.04 11.86
N VAL A 188 5.89 -17.23 10.73
CA VAL A 188 6.24 -18.56 10.21
C VAL A 188 7.49 -19.16 10.88
N SER A 189 8.44 -18.34 11.35
CA SER A 189 9.72 -18.84 11.86
C SER A 189 9.56 -19.71 13.13
N PRO A 190 10.05 -20.98 13.11
CA PRO A 190 10.10 -21.84 14.29
C PRO A 190 10.99 -21.30 15.42
N SER A 191 11.86 -20.32 15.14
CA SER A 191 12.76 -19.74 16.14
C SER A 191 12.02 -18.99 17.24
N PHE A 192 10.76 -18.61 17.02
CA PHE A 192 9.90 -18.02 18.03
C PHE A 192 9.62 -18.98 19.21
N TRP A 193 9.74 -20.29 18.97
CA TRP A 193 9.63 -21.35 19.98
C TRP A 193 10.97 -21.78 20.58
N LYS A 194 12.11 -21.29 20.06
CA LYS A 194 13.47 -21.69 20.47
C LYS A 194 14.12 -20.78 21.51
N VAL A 195 13.34 -20.11 22.37
CA VAL A 195 13.96 -19.31 23.43
C VAL A 195 14.48 -20.16 24.59
N TRP A 196 14.04 -21.41 24.80
CA TRP A 196 14.66 -22.33 25.78
C TRP A 196 14.42 -23.80 25.43
N LEU A 197 15.32 -24.39 24.64
CA LEU A 197 15.80 -25.76 24.88
C LEU A 197 17.24 -25.61 25.41
#